data_AF-A0A0F5HIG3-F1
#
_entry.id   AF-A0A0F5HIG3-F1
#
_cell.length_a   1.000
_cell.length_b   1.000
_cell.length_c   1.000
_cell.angle_alpha   90.00
_cell.angle_beta   90.00
_cell.angle_gamma   90.00
#
_symmetry.space_group_name_H-M   'P 1'
#
loop_
_entity.id
_entity.type
_entity.pdbx_description
1 polymer ?
#
loop_
_entity_poly.entity_id
_entity_poly.type
_entity_poly.pdbx_seq_one_letter_code
_entity_poly.pdbx_strand_id
1 'polypeptide(L)' 'MIKKNEKYELYGKTGTGIVNGKYNNGWFVGYVITNHDKYYFATHLSDGNPSGKNAELISEKILKEMGVLNGQ' A
#
# COMPACT_ATOMS: atom_id res chain seq x y z
N MET A 1 -0.50 9.31 7.30
CA MET A 1 -1.91 8.93 7.11
C MET A 1 -2.25 9.20 5.66
N ILE A 2 -2.82 8.23 4.95
CA ILE A 2 -3.09 8.32 3.50
C ILE A 2 -4.59 8.38 3.21
N LYS A 3 -5.40 7.54 3.88
CA LYS A 3 -6.86 7.51 3.75
C LYS A 3 -7.52 7.26 5.09
N LYS A 4 -8.70 7.84 5.31
CA LYS A 4 -9.55 7.61 6.48
C LYS A 4 -11.02 7.67 6.07
N ASN A 5 -11.84 6.77 6.61
CA ASN A 5 -13.29 6.80 6.52
C ASN A 5 -13.90 6.09 7.77
N GLU A 6 -15.22 5.90 7.78
CA GLU A 6 -15.96 5.23 8.88
C GLU A 6 -15.47 3.80 9.19
N LYS A 7 -14.84 3.14 8.22
CA LYS A 7 -14.53 1.71 8.23
C LYS A 7 -13.08 1.40 8.56
N TYR A 8 -12.17 2.27 8.13
CA TYR A 8 -10.74 2.06 8.34
C TYR A 8 -9.93 3.36 8.26
N GLU A 9 -8.74 3.31 8.86
CA GLU A 9 -7.67 4.29 8.70
C GLU A 9 -6.44 3.62 8.08
N LEU A 10 -6.01 4.09 6.92
CA LEU A 10 -4.84 3.60 6.20
C LEU A 10 -3.67 4.58 6.37
N TYR A 11 -2.58 4.05 6.92
CA TYR A 11 -1.31 4.74 7.07
C TYR A 11 -0.27 4.05 6.21
N GLY A 12 0.56 4.83 5.53
CA GLY A 12 1.68 4.25 4.81
C GLY A 12 2.57 5.30 4.19
N LYS A 13 3.70 4.84 3.66
CA LYS A 13 4.67 5.65 2.95
C LYS A 13 5.08 4.92 1.67
N THR A 14 5.05 5.67 0.56
CA THR A 14 5.58 5.20 -0.72
C THR A 14 7.08 5.41 -0.82
N GLY A 15 7.77 4.52 -1.54
CA GLY A 15 9.17 4.65 -1.91
C GLY A 15 9.35 4.32 -3.39
N THR A 16 10.17 5.09 -4.10
CA THR A 16 10.51 4.83 -5.50
C THR A 16 12.00 5.01 -5.70
N GLY A 17 12.71 3.95 -6.07
CA GLY A 17 14.08 4.00 -6.55
C GLY A 17 14.11 4.21 -8.06
N ILE A 18 14.91 5.18 -8.49
CA ILE A 18 15.15 5.47 -9.91
C ILE A 18 16.63 5.21 -10.20
N VAL A 19 16.91 4.38 -11.20
CA VAL A 19 18.26 4.08 -11.68
C VAL A 19 18.28 4.34 -13.17
N ASN A 20 19.25 5.13 -13.65
CA ASN A 20 19.38 5.52 -15.06
C ASN A 20 18.07 6.08 -15.67
N GLY A 21 17.34 6.89 -14.89
CA GLY A 21 16.09 7.52 -15.32
C GLY A 21 14.88 6.57 -15.40
N LYS A 22 15.00 5.31 -14.98
CA LYS A 22 13.92 4.32 -14.99
C LYS A 22 13.56 3.90 -13.57
N TYR A 23 12.27 3.62 -13.34
CA TYR A 23 11.83 3.00 -12.08
C TYR A 23 12.45 1.62 -11.93
N ASN A 24 13.05 1.37 -10.77
CA ASN A 24 13.77 0.13 -10.48
C ASN A 24 13.31 -0.53 -9.18
N ASN A 25 12.68 0.21 -8.27
CA ASN A 25 12.33 -0.31 -6.94
C ASN A 25 11.15 0.44 -6.34
N GLY A 26 9.97 -0.19 -6.27
CA GLY A 26 8.74 0.42 -5.80
C GLY A 26 8.30 -0.15 -4.46
N TRP A 27 8.00 0.72 -3.49
CA TRP A 27 7.53 0.33 -2.16
C TRP A 27 6.26 1.05 -1.76
N PHE A 28 5.40 0.33 -1.05
CA PHE A 28 4.44 0.91 -0.14
C PHE A 28 4.44 0.10 1.15
N VAL A 29 4.80 0.76 2.26
CA VAL A 29 4.88 0.14 3.59
C VAL A 29 3.94 0.89 4.51
N GLY A 30 3.15 0.17 5.30
CA GLY A 30 2.09 0.79 6.07
C GLY A 30 1.37 -0.14 7.03
N TYR A 31 0.26 0.39 7.56
CA TYR A 31 -0.69 -0.37 8.35
C TYR A 31 -2.11 0.17 8.16
N VAL A 32 -3.10 -0.71 8.34
CA VAL A 32 -4.53 -0.39 8.38
C VAL A 32 -5.04 -0.62 9.79
N ILE A 33 -5.79 0.34 10.32
CA ILE A 33 -6.61 0.17 11.53
C ILE A 33 -8.06 0.01 11.06
N THR A 34 -8.71 -1.07 11.47
CA THR A 34 -10.17 -1.27 11.31
C THR A 34 -10.86 -1.14 12.67
N ASN A 35 -12.17 -1.38 12.71
CA ASN A 35 -12.90 -1.39 13.98
C ASN A 35 -12.52 -2.58 14.88
N HIS A 36 -11.94 -3.63 14.32
CA HIS A 36 -11.69 -4.89 15.02
C HIS A 36 -10.21 -5.26 15.13
N ASP A 37 -9.34 -4.76 14.24
CA ASP A 37 -7.95 -5.18 14.22
C ASP A 37 -7.01 -4.13 13.59
N LYS A 38 -5.70 -4.41 13.65
CA LYS A 38 -4.63 -3.61 13.06
C LYS A 38 -3.70 -4.50 12.23
N TYR A 39 -3.61 -4.21 10.94
CA TYR A 39 -2.83 -4.98 9.97
C TYR A 39 -1.62 -4.19 9.50
N TYR A 40 -0.41 -4.71 9.71
CA TYR A 40 0.80 -4.18 9.09
C TYR A 40 1.05 -4.86 7.76
N PHE A 41 1.54 -4.12 6.76
CA PHE A 41 1.81 -4.66 5.44
C PHE A 41 2.98 -3.96 4.75
N ALA A 42 3.54 -4.62 3.75
CA ALA A 42 4.48 -4.06 2.81
C ALA A 42 4.24 -4.64 1.41
N THR A 43 4.37 -3.82 0.38
CA THR A 43 4.36 -4.24 -1.01
C THR A 43 5.62 -3.72 -1.69
N HIS A 44 6.35 -4.63 -2.31
CA HIS A 44 7.55 -4.38 -3.09
C HIS A 44 7.30 -4.75 -4.55
N LEU A 45 7.69 -3.88 -5.47
CA LEU A 45 7.72 -4.12 -6.90
C LEU A 45 9.17 -4.03 -7.37
N SER A 46 9.67 -5.13 -7.96
CA SER A 46 11.05 -5.23 -8.44
C SER A 46 11.21 -5.09 -9.94
N ASP A 47 10.11 -5.16 -10.71
CA ASP A 47 10.15 -5.11 -12.18
C ASP A 47 8.85 -4.57 -12.78
N GLY A 48 8.82 -4.37 -14.09
CA GLY A 48 7.70 -3.83 -14.86
C GLY A 48 7.62 -2.30 -14.73
N ASN A 49 6.65 -1.82 -13.95
CA ASN A 49 6.54 -0.40 -13.61
C ASN A 49 6.66 -0.22 -12.08
N PRO A 50 7.86 -0.44 -11.50
CA PRO A 50 8.07 -0.54 -10.06
C PRO A 50 8.16 0.84 -9.40
N SER A 51 7.07 1.60 -9.44
CA SER A 51 6.93 2.86 -8.72
C SER A 51 6.23 2.65 -7.38
N GLY A 52 6.53 3.50 -6.39
CA GLY A 52 5.80 3.50 -5.12
C GLY A 52 4.31 3.79 -5.30
N LYS A 53 3.92 4.51 -6.36
CA LYS A 53 2.51 4.74 -6.69
C LYS A 53 1.81 3.46 -7.12
N ASN A 54 2.45 2.64 -7.95
CA ASN A 54 1.90 1.34 -8.33
C ASN A 54 1.90 0.37 -7.16
N ALA A 55 2.93 0.40 -6.30
CA ALA A 55 2.96 -0.40 -5.08
C ALA A 55 1.74 -0.08 -4.20
N GLU A 56 1.45 1.20 -3.97
CA GLU A 56 0.26 1.66 -3.24
C GLU A 56 -1.05 1.13 -3.87
N LEU A 57 -1.21 1.28 -5.19
CA LEU A 57 -2.42 0.82 -5.89
C LEU A 57 -2.62 -0.70 -5.78
N ILE A 58 -1.54 -1.48 -5.84
CA ILE A 58 -1.60 -2.94 -5.71
C ILE A 58 -1.94 -3.33 -4.27
N SER A 59 -1.31 -2.69 -3.27
CA SER A 59 -1.64 -2.94 -1.86
C SER A 59 -3.11 -2.68 -1.57
N GLU A 60 -3.68 -1.57 -2.07
CA GLU A 60 -5.10 -1.27 -1.88
C GLU A 60 -6.03 -2.31 -2.51
N LYS A 61 -5.68 -2.84 -3.69
CA LYS A 61 -6.44 -3.93 -4.33
C LYS A 61 -6.39 -5.19 -3.49
N ILE A 62 -5.21 -5.61 -3.05
CA ILE A 62 -5.02 -6.82 -2.22
C ILE A 62 -5.74 -6.67 -0.88
N LEU A 63 -5.57 -5.55 -0.18
CA LEU A 63 -6.24 -5.31 1.11
C LEU A 63 -7.76 -5.28 0.98
N LYS A 64 -8.29 -4.79 -0.14
CA LYS A 64 -9.73 -4.85 -0.44
C LYS A 64 -10.19 -6.28 -0.73
N GLU A 65 -9.44 -7.03 -1.51
CA GLU A 65 -9.72 -8.43 -1.86
C GLU A 65 -9.70 -9.34 -0.62
N MET A 66 -8.77 -9.10 0.30
CA MET A 66 -8.69 -9.77 1.59
C MET A 66 -9.74 -9.31 2.60
N GLY A 67 -10.58 -8.32 2.25
CA GLY A 67 -11.66 -7.83 3.11
C GLY A 67 -11.25 -6.84 4.20
N VAL A 68 -9.95 -6.53 4.34
CA VAL A 68 -9.43 -5.60 5.35
C VAL A 68 -10.06 -4.20 5.22
N LEU A 69 -10.31 -3.74 3.99
CA LEU A 69 -10.88 -2.41 3.73
C LEU A 69 -12.41 -2.37 3.69
N ASN A 70 -13.09 -3.49 3.95
CA ASN A 70 -14.55 -3.57 3.83
C ASN A 70 -15.29 -3.05 5.07
N GLY A 71 -14.54 -2.71 6.14
CA GLY A 71 -15.07 -2.29 7.43
C GLY A 71 -15.46 -3.46 8.31
N GLN A 72 -14.63 -4.52 8.27
CA GLN A 72 -14.75 -5.61 9.23
C GLN A 72 -14.89 -5.02 10.61
#